data_AF-A0A2E7WDW7-F1
#
_entry.id   AF-A0A2E7WDW7-F1
#
_cell.length_a   1.000
_cell.length_b   1.000
_cell.length_c   1.000
_cell.angle_alpha   90.00
_cell.angle_beta   90.00
_cell.angle_gamma   90.00
#
_symmetry.space_group_name_H-M   'P 1'
#
loop_
_entity.id
_entity.type
_entity.pdbx_description
1 polymer ?
#
loop_
_entity_poly.entity_id
_entity_poly.type
_entity_poly.pdbx_seq_one_letter_code
_entity_poly.pdbx_strand_id
1 'polypeptide(L)'
;MTLALVYRLNGLLGLLWAASMWFGTDMMAAAYGWEVTAPMITMSQFLGMSFLFTAVIFLMLPNWTSLEQLKKATITLIILQILAIALQVFHLSTGAIPAGGMQYFGIGLSSLFVILFYWKSRA
;
A
#
# COMPACT_ATOMS: atom_id res chain seq x y z
N MET A 1 14.89 -13.69 6.10
CA MET A 1 14.39 -12.32 5.86
C MET A 1 14.30 -11.56 7.17
N THR A 2 14.93 -10.38 7.25
CA THR A 2 14.93 -9.49 8.43
C THR A 2 13.75 -8.52 8.40
N LEU A 3 13.40 -7.92 9.55
CA LEU A 3 12.36 -6.87 9.61
C LEU A 3 12.68 -5.70 8.67
N ALA A 4 13.93 -5.24 8.66
CA ALA A 4 14.39 -4.18 7.77
C ALA A 4 14.15 -4.51 6.28
N LEU A 5 14.32 -5.77 5.89
CA LEU A 5 14.03 -6.19 4.51
C LEU A 5 12.53 -6.16 4.21
N VAL A 6 11.66 -6.55 5.15
CA VAL A 6 10.20 -6.44 4.97
C VAL A 6 9.78 -4.99 4.76
N TYR A 7 10.31 -4.05 5.56
CA TYR A 7 10.09 -2.62 5.38
C TYR A 7 10.50 -2.14 3.99
N ARG A 8 11.70 -2.51 3.52
CA ARG A 8 12.20 -2.10 2.21
C ARG A 8 11.36 -2.68 1.07
N LEU A 9 10.97 -3.95 1.14
CA LEU A 9 10.09 -4.57 0.15
C LEU A 9 8.71 -3.88 0.09
N ASN A 10 8.14 -3.54 1.25
CA ASN A 10 6.88 -2.79 1.30
C ASN A 10 7.04 -1.39 0.71
N GLY A 11 8.16 -0.71 1.00
CA GLY A 11 8.48 0.58 0.43
C GLY A 11 8.65 0.53 -1.10
N LEU A 12 9.34 -0.48 -1.63
CA LEU A 12 9.45 -0.71 -3.09
C LEU A 12 8.08 -0.93 -3.74
N LEU A 13 7.20 -1.70 -3.10
CA LEU A 13 5.82 -1.85 -3.56
C LEU A 13 5.06 -0.50 -3.53
N GLY A 14 5.27 0.31 -2.49
CA GLY A 14 4.77 1.67 -2.41
C GLY A 14 5.22 2.57 -3.57
N LEU A 15 6.47 2.42 -4.04
CA LEU A 15 6.96 3.14 -5.22
C LEU A 15 6.23 2.70 -6.50
N LEU A 16 5.92 1.40 -6.64
CA LEU A 16 5.11 0.91 -7.75
C LEU A 16 3.71 1.53 -7.72
N TRP A 17 3.07 1.59 -6.55
CA TRP A 17 1.76 2.25 -6.40
C TRP A 17 1.81 3.74 -6.71
N ALA A 18 2.83 4.45 -6.24
CA ALA A 18 3.04 5.86 -6.56
C ALA A 18 3.16 6.09 -8.08
N ALA A 19 3.97 5.28 -8.76
CA ALA A 19 4.13 5.35 -10.20
C ALA A 19 2.81 5.02 -10.94
N SER A 20 2.07 4.00 -10.49
CA SER A 20 0.76 3.66 -11.07
C SER A 20 -0.24 4.81 -10.94
N MET A 21 -0.26 5.53 -9.82
CA MET A 21 -1.15 6.68 -9.63
C MET A 21 -0.71 7.91 -10.47
N TRP A 22 0.59 8.09 -10.68
CA TRP A 22 1.07 9.19 -11.51
C TRP A 22 0.83 9.01 -13.00
N PHE A 23 1.09 7.80 -13.51
CA PHE A 23 1.17 7.54 -14.94
C PHE A 23 0.11 6.55 -15.44
N GLY A 24 -0.61 5.88 -14.55
CA GLY A 24 -1.51 4.78 -14.86
C GLY A 24 -2.99 5.04 -14.58
N THR A 25 -3.38 6.29 -14.27
CA THR A 25 -4.77 6.63 -13.90
C THR A 25 -5.79 6.15 -14.94
N ASP A 26 -5.50 6.33 -16.24
CA ASP A 26 -6.40 5.94 -17.33
C ASP A 26 -6.64 4.43 -17.35
N MET A 27 -5.57 3.65 -17.19
CA MET A 27 -5.64 2.19 -17.15
C MET A 27 -6.40 1.70 -15.91
N MET A 28 -6.18 2.34 -14.76
CA MET A 28 -6.90 2.00 -13.52
C MET A 28 -8.39 2.29 -13.62
N ALA A 29 -8.75 3.47 -14.14
CA ALA A 29 -10.15 3.85 -14.35
C ALA A 29 -10.83 2.91 -15.35
N ALA A 30 -10.16 2.57 -16.46
CA ALA A 30 -10.67 1.61 -17.43
C ALA A 30 -10.93 0.22 -16.81
N ALA A 31 -10.05 -0.26 -15.93
CA ALA A 31 -10.25 -1.53 -15.21
C ALA A 31 -11.49 -1.52 -14.29
N TYR A 32 -11.97 -0.33 -13.93
CA TYR A 32 -13.16 -0.10 -13.13
C TYR A 32 -14.39 0.35 -13.94
N GLY A 33 -14.25 0.49 -15.27
CA GLY A 33 -15.31 1.02 -16.12
C GLY A 33 -15.63 2.49 -15.84
N TRP A 34 -14.70 3.23 -15.22
CA TRP A 34 -14.87 4.63 -14.89
C TRP A 34 -14.51 5.51 -16.08
N GLU A 35 -15.29 6.57 -16.29
CA GLU A 35 -14.92 7.63 -17.21
C GLU A 35 -13.74 8.42 -16.64
N VAL A 36 -12.72 8.59 -17.46
CA VAL A 36 -11.55 9.37 -17.07
C VAL A 36 -11.82 10.86 -17.24
N THR A 37 -11.66 11.62 -16.16
CA THR A 37 -11.75 13.08 -16.19
C THR A 37 -10.41 13.72 -15.82
N ALA A 38 -10.14 14.92 -16.34
CA ALA A 38 -8.92 15.65 -16.01
C ALA A 38 -8.75 15.90 -14.49
N PRO A 39 -9.79 16.30 -13.73
CA PRO A 39 -9.69 16.42 -12.28
C PRO A 39 -9.32 15.11 -11.57
N MET A 40 -9.82 13.96 -12.06
CA MET A 40 -9.48 12.66 -11.50
C MET A 40 -8.00 12.33 -11.71
N ILE A 41 -7.44 12.63 -12.89
CA ILE A 41 -6.00 12.50 -13.15
C ILE A 41 -5.21 13.37 -12.18
N THR A 42 -5.58 14.64 -12.03
CA THR A 42 -4.91 15.55 -11.09
C THR A 42 -4.96 15.02 -9.65
N MET A 43 -6.13 14.57 -9.18
CA MET A 43 -6.26 13.98 -7.84
C MET A 43 -5.44 12.70 -7.67
N SER A 44 -5.43 11.83 -8.67
CA SER A 44 -4.63 10.60 -8.68
C SER A 44 -3.13 10.93 -8.56
N GLN A 45 -2.65 11.94 -9.27
CA GLN A 45 -1.25 12.37 -9.20
C GLN A 45 -0.88 12.94 -7.81
N PHE A 46 -1.78 13.70 -7.16
CA PHE A 46 -1.56 14.14 -5.76
C PHE A 46 -1.57 12.97 -4.78
N LEU A 47 -2.46 11.99 -4.98
CA LEU A 47 -2.46 10.76 -4.19
C LEU A 47 -1.16 9.97 -4.40
N GLY A 48 -0.69 9.86 -5.64
CA GLY A 48 0.59 9.25 -6.00
C GLY A 48 1.78 9.87 -5.25
N MET A 49 1.78 11.20 -5.08
CA MET A 49 2.80 11.87 -4.26
C MET A 49 2.77 11.44 -2.79
N SER A 50 1.56 11.22 -2.24
CA SER A 50 1.39 10.72 -0.87
C SER A 50 1.90 9.29 -0.71
N PHE A 51 1.69 8.45 -1.73
CA PHE A 51 2.28 7.10 -1.79
C PHE A 51 3.80 7.17 -1.89
N LEU A 52 4.37 8.10 -2.67
CA LEU A 52 5.82 8.26 -2.76
C LEU A 52 6.42 8.63 -1.40
N PHE A 53 5.87 9.62 -0.69
CA PHE A 53 6.35 9.98 0.64
C PHE A 53 6.34 8.79 1.58
N THR A 54 5.22 8.06 1.62
CA THR A 54 5.08 6.86 2.45
C THR A 54 6.10 5.79 2.06
N ALA A 55 6.26 5.51 0.77
CA ALA A 55 7.21 4.53 0.25
C ALA A 55 8.65 4.83 0.66
N VAL A 56 9.07 6.10 0.51
CA VAL A 56 10.41 6.56 0.91
C VAL A 56 10.61 6.40 2.42
N ILE A 57 9.60 6.74 3.23
CA ILE A 57 9.65 6.51 4.68
C ILE A 57 9.86 5.03 4.97
N PHE A 58 9.09 4.12 4.35
CA PHE A 58 9.27 2.67 4.57
C PHE A 58 10.65 2.16 4.16
N LEU A 59 11.22 2.67 3.06
CA LEU A 59 12.56 2.32 2.60
C LEU A 59 13.65 2.76 3.59
N MET A 60 13.48 3.96 4.16
CA MET A 60 14.51 4.64 4.93
C MET A 60 14.38 4.46 6.43
N LEU A 61 13.20 4.14 6.96
CA LEU A 61 12.96 3.98 8.40
C LEU A 61 13.93 2.99 9.07
N PRO A 62 14.31 1.84 8.45
CA PRO A 62 15.31 0.95 9.03
C PRO A 62 16.72 1.56 9.15
N ASN A 63 17.01 2.63 8.42
CA ASN A 63 18.30 3.35 8.49
C ASN A 63 18.26 4.48 9.54
N TRP A 64 17.06 4.95 9.90
CA TRP A 64 16.87 6.07 10.83
C TRP A 64 16.59 5.63 12.28
N THR A 65 16.36 4.33 12.49
CA THR A 65 15.89 3.80 13.78
C THR A 65 16.71 2.61 14.23
N SER A 66 16.74 2.38 15.54
CA SER A 66 17.23 1.11 16.09
C SER A 66 16.25 -0.03 15.81
N LEU A 67 16.71 -1.28 15.92
CA LEU A 67 15.83 -2.45 15.76
C LEU A 67 14.66 -2.42 16.74
N GLU A 68 14.87 -2.02 17.99
CA GLU A 68 13.80 -1.93 19.00
C GLU A 68 12.75 -0.87 18.64
N GLN A 69 13.19 0.31 18.18
CA GLN A 69 12.29 1.36 17.71
C GLN A 69 11.50 0.90 16.48
N LEU A 70 12.16 0.22 15.54
CA LEU A 70 11.51 -0.33 14.35
C LEU A 70 10.44 -1.37 14.70
N LYS A 71 10.73 -2.29 15.63
CA LYS A 71 9.77 -3.26 16.17
C LYS A 71 8.56 -2.57 16.80
N LYS A 72 8.78 -1.54 17.62
CA LYS A 72 7.71 -0.76 18.25
C LYS A 72 6.83 -0.05 17.22
N ALA A 73 7.41 0.57 16.20
CA ALA A 73 6.68 1.24 15.13
C ALA A 73 5.85 0.26 14.28
N THR A 74 6.32 -0.97 14.11
CA THR A 74 5.68 -1.99 13.26
C THR A 74 4.24 -2.29 13.70
N ILE A 75 3.95 -2.29 15.00
CA ILE A 75 2.61 -2.61 15.53
C ILE A 75 1.58 -1.59 15.01
N THR A 76 1.90 -0.29 15.08
CA THR A 76 1.02 0.76 14.56
C THR A 76 0.78 0.61 13.06
N LEU A 77 1.84 0.29 12.29
CA LEU A 77 1.74 0.11 10.85
C LEU A 77 0.88 -1.11 10.48
N ILE A 78 0.96 -2.20 11.24
CA ILE A 78 0.07 -3.37 11.07
C ILE A 78 -1.39 -2.96 11.22
N ILE A 79 -1.73 -2.19 12.26
CA ILE A 79 -3.11 -1.74 12.50
C ILE A 79 -3.60 -0.88 11.34
N LEU A 80 -2.80 0.08 10.88
CA LEU A 80 -3.15 0.92 9.73
C LEU A 80 -3.34 0.10 8.45
N GLN A 81 -2.49 -0.91 8.22
CA GLN A 81 -2.60 -1.79 7.06
C GLN A 81 -3.86 -2.65 7.11
N ILE A 82 -4.26 -3.15 8.29
CA ILE A 82 -5.51 -3.88 8.49
C ILE A 82 -6.72 -2.97 8.20
N LEU A 83 -6.69 -1.71 8.66
CA LEU A 83 -7.76 -0.75 8.35
C LEU A 83 -7.85 -0.47 6.84
N ALA A 84 -6.71 -0.35 6.14
CA ALA A 84 -6.69 -0.19 4.70
C ALA A 84 -7.28 -1.41 3.95
N ILE A 85 -6.94 -2.63 4.40
CA ILE A 85 -7.52 -3.87 3.85
C ILE A 85 -9.04 -3.89 4.10
N ALA A 86 -9.49 -3.54 5.31
CA ALA A 86 -10.91 -3.49 5.65
C ALA A 86 -11.68 -2.51 4.76
N LEU A 87 -11.10 -1.33 4.47
CA LEU A 87 -11.69 -0.36 3.56
C LEU A 87 -11.79 -0.91 2.13
N GLN A 88 -10.76 -1.60 1.64
CA GLN A 88 -10.79 -2.22 0.31
C GLN A 88 -11.86 -3.33 0.23
N VAL A 89 -11.98 -4.16 1.27
CA VAL A 89 -13.03 -5.18 1.38
C VAL A 89 -14.42 -4.54 1.42
N PHE A 90 -14.59 -3.43 2.13
CA PHE A 90 -15.84 -2.68 2.16
C PHE A 90 -16.24 -2.19 0.76
N HIS A 91 -15.32 -1.60 0.00
CA HIS A 91 -15.59 -1.16 -1.37
C HIS A 91 -15.93 -2.31 -2.33
N LEU A 92 -15.31 -3.48 -2.15
CA LEU A 92 -15.70 -4.69 -2.89
C LEU A 92 -17.11 -5.16 -2.51
N SER A 93 -17.44 -5.19 -1.21
CA SER A 93 -18.72 -5.69 -0.71
C SER A 93 -19.92 -4.82 -1.12
N THR A 94 -19.68 -3.53 -1.36
CA THR A 94 -20.70 -2.56 -1.80
C THR A 94 -20.79 -2.44 -3.32
N GLY A 95 -19.89 -3.09 -4.07
CA GLY A 95 -19.81 -2.98 -5.52
C GLY A 95 -19.22 -1.65 -6.01
N ALA A 96 -18.63 -0.85 -5.13
CA ALA A 96 -17.97 0.42 -5.50
C ALA A 96 -16.74 0.20 -6.38
N ILE A 97 -16.08 -0.96 -6.24
CA ILE A 97 -15.09 -1.47 -7.19
C ILE A 97 -15.47 -2.89 -7.61
N PRO A 98 -15.23 -3.28 -8.89
CA PRO A 98 -15.53 -4.63 -9.36
C PRO A 98 -14.68 -5.67 -8.63
N ALA A 99 -15.29 -6.81 -8.37
CA ALA A 99 -14.58 -8.01 -7.97
C ALA A 99 -13.73 -8.52 -9.13
N GLY A 100 -12.46 -8.83 -8.87
CA GLY A 100 -11.53 -9.24 -9.91
C GLY A 100 -10.19 -9.70 -9.35
N GLY A 101 -9.41 -10.36 -10.21
CA GLY A 101 -8.11 -10.91 -9.83
C GLY A 101 -7.15 -9.86 -9.25
N MET A 102 -7.16 -8.64 -9.77
CA MET A 102 -6.32 -7.55 -9.28
C MET A 102 -6.68 -7.12 -7.85
N GLN A 103 -7.97 -7.06 -7.52
CA GLN A 103 -8.44 -6.66 -6.19
C GLN A 103 -8.13 -7.73 -5.15
N TYR A 104 -8.37 -9.00 -5.47
CA TYR A 104 -8.00 -10.12 -4.60
C TYR A 104 -6.49 -10.26 -4.44
N PHE A 105 -5.72 -10.04 -5.51
CA PHE A 105 -4.27 -9.98 -5.45
C PHE A 105 -3.78 -8.88 -4.50
N GLY A 106 -4.34 -7.67 -4.61
CA GLY A 106 -4.02 -6.56 -3.72
C GLY A 106 -4.28 -6.90 -2.24
N ILE A 107 -5.46 -7.43 -1.93
CA ILE A 107 -5.81 -7.86 -0.56
C ILE A 107 -4.87 -8.95 -0.05
N GLY A 108 -4.59 -9.96 -0.89
CA GLY A 108 -3.68 -11.05 -0.54
C GLY A 108 -2.26 -10.56 -0.27
N LEU A 109 -1.76 -9.67 -1.12
CA LEU A 109 -0.42 -9.07 -0.98
C LEU A 109 -0.32 -8.20 0.28
N SER A 110 -1.31 -7.35 0.55
CA SER A 110 -1.35 -6.55 1.78
C SER A 110 -1.44 -7.43 3.02
N SER A 111 -2.24 -8.50 2.98
CA SER A 111 -2.35 -9.46 4.08
C SER A 111 -1.04 -10.20 4.33
N LEU A 112 -0.31 -10.57 3.25
CA LEU A 112 1.03 -11.14 3.35
C LEU A 112 1.98 -10.17 4.07
N PHE A 113 2.00 -8.89 3.70
CA PHE A 113 2.85 -7.90 4.39
C PHE A 113 2.48 -7.74 5.87
N VAL A 114 1.18 -7.73 6.22
CA VAL A 114 0.74 -7.74 7.63
C VAL A 114 1.34 -8.92 8.39
N ILE A 115 1.23 -10.13 7.84
CA ILE A 115 1.76 -11.36 8.47
C ILE A 115 3.27 -11.27 8.60
N LEU A 116 3.98 -10.81 7.57
CA LEU A 116 5.43 -10.67 7.58
C LEU A 116 5.90 -9.63 8.61
N PHE A 117 5.25 -8.47 8.68
CA PHE A 117 5.53 -7.45 9.69
C PHE A 117 5.28 -7.98 11.11
N TYR A 118 4.17 -8.67 11.33
CA TYR A 118 3.86 -9.27 12.63
C TYR A 118 4.91 -10.30 13.03
N TRP A 119 5.24 -11.22 12.13
CA TRP A 119 6.21 -12.28 12.41
C TRP A 119 7.61 -11.71 12.67
N LYS A 120 8.08 -10.80 11.81
CA LYS A 120 9.45 -10.27 11.90
C LYS A 120 9.65 -9.17 12.95
N SER A 121 8.58 -8.57 13.47
CA SER A 121 8.69 -7.67 14.62
C SER A 121 8.81 -8.41 15.96
N ARG A 122 8.39 -9.68 16.02
CA ARG A 122 8.46 -10.51 17.24
C ARG A 122 9.65 -11.47 17.29
N ALA A 123 10.22 -11.83 16.14
CA ALA A 123 11.50 -12.54 16.06
C ALA A 123 12.66 -11.65 16.51
#